data_AF-A0A6P0TVJ2-F1
#
_entry.id   AF-A0A6P0TVJ2-F1
#
_cell.length_a   1.000
_cell.length_b   1.000
_cell.length_c   1.000
_cell.angle_alpha   90.00
_cell.angle_beta   90.00
_cell.angle_gamma   90.00
#
_symmetry.space_group_name_H-M   'P 1'
#
loop_
_entity.id
_entity.type
_entity.pdbx_description
1 polymer ?
#
loop_
_entity_poly.entity_id
_entity_poly.type
_entity_poly.pdbx_seq_one_letter_code
_entity_poly.pdbx_strand_id
1 'polypeptide(L)'
;MTNTPDNSDRQTDTSKSRNWSRIVIISGLGLGTVSVAGGAVGTWWFQEKLAPMVSESLTRLTQRPVKVGELQKFRIGYLEFGPSSLPPSSTDSIAASTEIVKVRYALGPLLFKTLKLDITFGKSEANLQQEADGLFKIPELADLPPPPFNVDITALRFPEVDVTILPSETGKSSEPILLDLSNIEVLSKNKQQRWLVDLNGKVIDGGGNFRVDADVNLKNSEIKADVVAQKLQLPIFAPLVLAFENVPDVSLQSGVLNADFRTQIKLTDKVADLIQNIQGKVSLQELKANSSFLSDTVNLNTVANVAWPKVTVESLNANYGDIGLKLQGTAQTTANLDLQNLNLNLNGEVLPVSFETLFNTVTTEIDLLSERIETAETKQQLQQIRGQIQDIRPLLDGGVKTNFKIVGSLLQPVVSGKVQTTEVTRVDRLRFQDIATNFTISPQLNQDFQPLNLTAGFSDLQITPVVGGKITGKGEVKIQNSKVKSQEEVKIQNSKVKRKKLGVGSQSVPQKLEVKIQNSKVKSQEEVKIQNSKVKRKKLGVGSQSVPQKLEVKI
;
A
#
# COMPACT_ATOMS: atom_id res chain seq x y z
N MET A 1 24.93 -99.06 41.58
CA MET A 1 24.65 -97.76 42.23
C MET A 1 25.03 -96.68 41.22
N THR A 2 24.10 -96.15 40.43
CA THR A 2 23.12 -95.08 40.74
C THR A 2 23.80 -93.75 41.09
N ASN A 3 23.45 -92.59 40.53
CA ASN A 3 22.52 -92.23 39.43
C ASN A 3 22.86 -90.79 38.96
N THR A 4 22.59 -90.44 37.70
CA THR A 4 22.39 -89.03 37.26
C THR A 4 20.97 -88.58 37.63
N PRO A 5 20.71 -87.27 37.83
CA PRO A 5 20.19 -86.38 36.75
C PRO A 5 20.64 -84.90 36.93
N ASP A 6 20.15 -83.88 36.22
CA ASP A 6 19.88 -83.64 34.78
C ASP A 6 19.60 -82.13 34.59
N ASN A 7 19.77 -81.60 33.36
CA ASN A 7 19.23 -80.36 32.74
C ASN A 7 19.07 -79.04 33.55
N SER A 8 19.43 -77.87 33.00
CA SER A 8 18.74 -77.32 31.82
C SER A 8 19.43 -76.13 31.12
N ASP A 9 19.51 -76.25 29.79
CA ASP A 9 19.40 -75.24 28.71
C ASP A 9 19.87 -73.77 28.86
N ARG A 10 20.76 -73.36 27.94
CA ARG A 10 20.31 -72.58 26.75
C ARG A 10 21.29 -72.62 25.55
N GLN A 11 20.71 -72.73 24.35
CA GLN A 11 21.33 -72.73 23.01
C GLN A 11 21.87 -71.32 22.61
N THR A 12 22.56 -71.06 21.49
CA THR A 12 22.68 -71.68 20.13
C THR A 12 24.08 -71.33 19.53
N ASP A 13 24.80 -72.22 18.82
CA ASP A 13 24.81 -72.48 17.34
C ASP A 13 25.17 -71.27 16.43
N THR A 14 25.79 -71.35 15.23
CA THR A 14 26.38 -72.38 14.29
C THR A 14 27.26 -71.62 13.26
N SER A 15 28.10 -72.15 12.35
CA SER A 15 28.83 -73.42 12.11
C SER A 15 29.94 -73.18 11.05
N LYS A 16 30.42 -74.18 10.29
CA LYS A 16 31.57 -74.14 9.34
C LYS A 16 31.38 -75.15 8.19
N SER A 17 31.83 -74.84 6.94
CA SER A 17 32.45 -75.79 5.94
C SER A 17 32.11 -75.57 4.44
N ARG A 18 33.07 -75.02 3.68
CA ARG A 18 33.85 -75.61 2.56
C ARG A 18 33.25 -76.61 1.52
N ASN A 19 33.59 -76.34 0.23
CA ASN A 19 33.80 -77.20 -0.98
C ASN A 19 32.77 -77.23 -2.17
N TRP A 20 33.20 -76.61 -3.29
CA TRP A 20 33.32 -77.10 -4.69
C TRP A 20 32.17 -77.78 -5.51
N SER A 21 31.61 -76.98 -6.43
CA SER A 21 31.52 -77.22 -7.90
C SER A 21 30.44 -78.11 -8.57
N ARG A 22 29.97 -77.61 -9.75
CA ARG A 22 29.28 -78.28 -10.90
C ARG A 22 27.81 -78.72 -10.67
N ILE A 23 26.87 -78.68 -11.62
CA ILE A 23 26.79 -78.34 -13.08
C ILE A 23 25.31 -77.89 -13.36
N VAL A 24 24.97 -76.99 -14.31
CA VAL A 24 24.62 -77.23 -15.74
C VAL A 24 24.78 -75.94 -16.57
N ILE A 25 25.19 -76.11 -17.84
CA ILE A 25 25.24 -75.11 -18.92
C ILE A 25 24.29 -75.55 -20.04
N ILE A 26 23.44 -74.65 -20.58
CA ILE A 26 22.96 -74.61 -21.98
C ILE A 26 22.73 -73.11 -22.28
N SER A 27 23.70 -72.37 -22.81
CA SER A 27 24.08 -72.21 -24.23
C SER A 27 22.97 -71.61 -25.12
N GLY A 28 23.14 -70.35 -25.52
CA GLY A 28 22.19 -69.61 -26.36
C GLY A 28 22.77 -68.32 -26.96
N LEU A 29 23.88 -68.43 -27.71
CA LEU A 29 24.44 -67.44 -28.64
C LEU A 29 24.83 -66.04 -28.08
N GLY A 30 26.12 -65.65 -28.22
CA GLY A 30 26.48 -64.22 -28.19
C GLY A 30 27.76 -63.75 -27.48
N LEU A 31 28.80 -64.59 -27.28
CA LEU A 31 30.12 -64.07 -26.92
C LEU A 31 30.95 -63.77 -28.18
N GLY A 32 31.11 -62.48 -28.50
CA GLY A 32 31.86 -62.01 -29.67
C GLY A 32 32.45 -60.62 -29.45
N THR A 33 33.68 -60.57 -28.95
CA THR A 33 34.55 -59.38 -28.82
C THR A 33 34.07 -58.26 -27.85
N VAL A 34 34.87 -58.03 -26.81
CA VAL A 34 34.96 -56.69 -26.20
C VAL A 34 35.76 -55.81 -27.17
N SER A 35 35.08 -55.33 -28.20
CA SER A 35 35.64 -54.36 -29.14
C SER A 35 35.75 -53.00 -28.47
N VAL A 36 36.81 -52.25 -28.77
CA VAL A 36 37.08 -50.89 -28.27
C VAL A 36 36.19 -49.87 -29.00
N ALA A 37 34.87 -50.10 -28.93
CA ALA A 37 33.81 -49.35 -29.60
C ALA A 37 32.73 -48.82 -28.62
N GLY A 38 32.86 -49.13 -27.32
CA GLY A 38 31.93 -48.64 -26.29
C GLY A 38 31.90 -47.12 -26.10
N GLY A 39 32.89 -46.39 -26.63
CA GLY A 39 32.92 -44.92 -26.57
C GLY A 39 31.98 -44.21 -27.54
N ALA A 40 31.63 -44.83 -28.69
CA ALA A 40 30.92 -44.15 -29.78
C ALA A 40 29.39 -44.38 -29.79
N VAL A 41 28.91 -45.50 -29.24
CA VAL A 41 27.47 -45.80 -29.21
C VAL A 41 26.76 -45.04 -28.08
N GLY A 42 27.46 -44.81 -26.96
CA GLY A 42 26.96 -44.00 -25.85
C GLY A 42 26.76 -42.52 -26.23
N THR A 43 27.67 -41.96 -27.03
CA THR A 43 27.56 -40.57 -27.52
C THR A 43 26.39 -40.40 -28.50
N TRP A 44 26.19 -41.36 -29.40
CA TRP A 44 25.09 -41.33 -30.38
C TRP A 44 23.71 -41.35 -29.71
N TRP A 45 23.47 -42.31 -28.81
CA TRP A 45 22.18 -42.40 -28.11
C TRP A 45 21.91 -41.19 -27.19
N PHE A 46 22.95 -40.62 -26.55
CA PHE A 46 22.76 -39.44 -25.68
C PHE A 46 22.48 -38.14 -26.46
N GLN A 47 23.18 -37.88 -27.57
CA GLN A 47 22.96 -36.66 -28.36
C GLN A 47 21.55 -36.62 -28.97
N GLU A 48 21.05 -37.72 -29.54
CA GLU A 48 19.74 -37.76 -30.21
C GLU A 48 18.55 -38.16 -29.34
N LYS A 49 18.74 -38.64 -28.09
CA LYS A 49 17.62 -39.00 -27.19
C LYS A 49 17.56 -38.19 -25.90
N LEU A 50 18.68 -37.83 -25.26
CA LEU A 50 18.61 -37.17 -23.94
C LEU A 50 18.37 -35.67 -24.01
N ALA A 51 18.98 -34.96 -24.96
CA ALA A 51 18.66 -33.55 -25.20
C ALA A 51 17.15 -33.33 -25.47
N PRO A 52 16.51 -34.08 -26.40
CA PRO A 52 15.06 -33.98 -26.58
C PRO A 52 14.24 -34.53 -25.40
N MET A 53 14.69 -35.53 -24.63
CA MET A 53 13.96 -35.95 -23.41
C MET A 53 13.98 -34.90 -22.29
N VAL A 54 15.12 -34.23 -22.08
CA VAL A 54 15.24 -33.13 -21.10
C VAL A 54 14.45 -31.91 -21.59
N SER A 55 14.54 -31.57 -22.88
CA SER A 55 13.73 -30.50 -23.49
C SER A 55 12.23 -30.81 -23.46
N GLU A 56 11.77 -32.04 -23.77
CA GLU A 56 10.36 -32.45 -23.63
C GLU A 56 9.90 -32.36 -22.17
N SER A 57 10.72 -32.80 -21.21
CA SER A 57 10.36 -32.77 -19.79
C SER A 57 10.27 -31.33 -19.28
N LEU A 58 11.21 -30.46 -19.65
CA LEU A 58 11.18 -29.02 -19.32
C LEU A 58 10.06 -28.27 -20.05
N THR A 59 9.75 -28.67 -21.28
CA THR A 59 8.65 -28.11 -22.08
C THR A 59 7.28 -28.48 -21.49
N ARG A 60 7.13 -29.72 -21.02
CA ARG A 60 5.92 -30.16 -20.28
C ARG A 60 5.83 -29.53 -18.89
N LEU A 61 6.96 -29.32 -18.20
CA LEU A 61 7.02 -28.62 -16.89
C LEU A 61 6.53 -27.16 -16.95
N THR A 62 6.79 -26.46 -18.04
CA THR A 62 6.57 -25.00 -18.16
C THR A 62 5.39 -24.63 -19.06
N GLN A 63 4.68 -25.61 -19.64
CA GLN A 63 3.70 -25.47 -20.72
C GLN A 63 4.23 -24.73 -21.98
N ARG A 64 5.54 -24.49 -22.08
CA ARG A 64 6.18 -23.63 -23.09
C ARG A 64 7.35 -24.34 -23.75
N PRO A 65 7.64 -24.13 -25.05
CA PRO A 65 8.75 -24.78 -25.72
C PRO A 65 10.10 -24.27 -25.18
N VAL A 66 10.68 -24.98 -24.21
CA VAL A 66 12.01 -24.69 -23.66
C VAL A 66 13.05 -25.18 -24.67
N LYS A 67 13.67 -24.22 -25.37
CA LYS A 67 14.76 -24.50 -26.29
C LYS A 67 16.02 -24.73 -25.47
N VAL A 68 16.35 -25.99 -25.20
CA VAL A 68 17.63 -26.37 -24.59
C VAL A 68 18.68 -26.42 -25.70
N GLY A 69 19.82 -25.77 -25.49
CA GLY A 69 20.93 -25.76 -26.43
C GLY A 69 21.58 -27.13 -26.62
N GLU A 70 22.38 -27.26 -27.67
CA GLU A 70 23.10 -28.51 -27.97
C GLU A 70 24.04 -28.93 -26.83
N LEU A 71 24.24 -30.25 -26.66
CA LEU A 71 25.14 -30.80 -25.65
C LEU A 71 26.61 -30.55 -26.06
N GLN A 72 27.23 -29.53 -25.48
CA GLN A 72 28.60 -29.10 -25.78
C GLN A 72 29.66 -29.97 -25.07
N LYS A 73 29.45 -30.34 -23.81
CA LYS A 73 30.39 -31.21 -23.06
C LYS A 73 29.65 -32.28 -22.29
N PHE A 74 30.20 -33.50 -22.33
CA PHE A 74 29.76 -34.66 -21.57
C PHE A 74 30.92 -35.22 -20.76
N ARG A 75 30.71 -35.44 -19.47
CA ARG A 75 31.59 -36.23 -18.59
C ARG A 75 30.73 -37.03 -17.63
N ILE A 76 31.30 -38.08 -17.04
CA ILE A 76 30.60 -38.87 -16.03
C ILE A 76 30.25 -37.97 -14.84
N GLY A 77 28.94 -37.77 -14.60
CA GLY A 77 28.41 -36.88 -13.54
C GLY A 77 28.31 -35.40 -13.91
N TYR A 78 28.52 -35.02 -15.18
CA TYR A 78 28.48 -33.63 -15.65
C TYR A 78 28.02 -33.51 -17.11
N LEU A 79 26.99 -32.69 -17.35
CA LEU A 79 26.52 -32.28 -18.67
C LEU A 79 26.68 -30.76 -18.82
N GLU A 80 26.93 -30.31 -20.04
CA GLU A 80 27.01 -28.89 -20.39
C GLU A 80 26.28 -28.66 -21.70
N PHE A 81 25.17 -27.94 -21.64
CA PHE A 81 24.36 -27.53 -22.79
C PHE A 81 24.69 -26.09 -23.17
N GLY A 82 24.66 -25.79 -24.47
CA GLY A 82 24.88 -24.45 -24.99
C GLY A 82 23.69 -23.50 -24.80
N PRO A 83 23.62 -22.42 -25.61
CA PRO A 83 22.63 -21.36 -25.45
C PRO A 83 21.21 -21.91 -25.41
N SER A 84 20.51 -21.59 -24.32
CA SER A 84 19.16 -22.09 -24.04
C SER A 84 18.21 -20.92 -23.82
N SER A 85 16.96 -21.05 -24.27
CA SER A 85 15.97 -19.97 -24.16
C SER A 85 14.55 -20.45 -23.84
N LEU A 86 13.87 -19.62 -23.03
CA LEU A 86 12.45 -19.62 -22.80
C LEU A 86 11.85 -18.47 -23.65
N PRO A 87 11.43 -18.73 -24.89
CA PRO A 87 10.90 -17.70 -25.78
C PRO A 87 9.55 -17.15 -25.24
N PRO A 88 9.21 -15.88 -25.48
CA PRO A 88 7.93 -15.30 -25.07
C PRO A 88 6.76 -16.12 -25.62
N SER A 89 5.69 -16.24 -24.83
CA SER A 89 4.42 -16.84 -25.27
C SER A 89 3.39 -15.73 -25.53
N SER A 90 2.26 -16.08 -26.15
CA SER A 90 1.14 -15.14 -26.35
C SER A 90 0.32 -14.86 -25.07
N THR A 91 0.67 -15.48 -23.94
CA THR A 91 -0.07 -15.42 -22.67
C THR A 91 0.79 -14.99 -21.48
N ASP A 92 2.12 -15.09 -21.56
CA ASP A 92 3.04 -14.81 -20.47
C ASP A 92 4.03 -13.70 -20.83
N SER A 93 4.09 -12.69 -19.97
CA SER A 93 4.89 -11.48 -20.12
C SER A 93 6.40 -11.70 -19.82
N ILE A 94 6.85 -12.95 -19.69
CA ILE A 94 8.21 -13.35 -19.28
C ILE A 94 8.93 -14.03 -20.43
N ALA A 95 10.09 -13.52 -20.85
CA ALA A 95 11.05 -14.20 -21.71
C ALA A 95 12.40 -14.35 -21.00
N ALA A 96 13.14 -15.44 -21.25
CA ALA A 96 14.46 -15.62 -20.64
C ALA A 96 15.44 -16.35 -21.58
N SER A 97 16.73 -16.08 -21.42
CA SER A 97 17.82 -16.77 -22.12
C SER A 97 19.03 -17.00 -21.20
N THR A 98 19.90 -17.92 -21.58
CA THR A 98 21.16 -18.21 -20.86
C THR A 98 22.19 -18.74 -21.84
N GLU A 99 23.44 -18.32 -21.68
CA GLU A 99 24.55 -18.72 -22.57
C GLU A 99 24.84 -20.23 -22.47
N ILE A 100 24.74 -20.80 -21.27
CA ILE A 100 25.16 -22.18 -21.00
C ILE A 100 24.40 -22.77 -19.80
N VAL A 101 24.13 -24.07 -19.82
CA VAL A 101 23.51 -24.78 -18.69
C VAL A 101 24.39 -25.96 -18.28
N LYS A 102 24.95 -25.88 -17.08
CA LYS A 102 25.83 -26.90 -16.49
C LYS A 102 25.03 -27.75 -15.51
N VAL A 103 24.87 -29.05 -15.79
CA VAL A 103 24.11 -29.98 -14.94
C VAL A 103 25.06 -31.00 -14.32
N ARG A 104 25.19 -30.95 -13.00
CA ARG A 104 25.97 -31.90 -12.19
C ARG A 104 25.03 -32.95 -11.61
N TYR A 105 25.46 -34.22 -11.60
CA TYR A 105 24.68 -35.32 -11.06
C TYR A 105 25.54 -36.39 -10.40
N ALA A 106 25.06 -36.95 -9.30
CA ALA A 106 25.76 -38.02 -8.57
C ALA A 106 25.37 -39.40 -9.13
N LEU A 107 26.36 -40.26 -9.39
CA LEU A 107 26.11 -41.63 -9.87
C LEU A 107 25.66 -42.62 -8.79
N GLY A 108 26.14 -42.48 -7.55
CA GLY A 108 25.85 -43.44 -6.47
C GLY A 108 24.35 -43.74 -6.26
N PRO A 109 23.45 -42.73 -6.32
CA PRO A 109 22.00 -42.92 -6.26
C PRO A 109 21.33 -43.69 -7.41
N LEU A 110 22.03 -43.99 -8.52
CA LEU A 110 21.42 -44.68 -9.68
C LEU A 110 20.92 -46.09 -9.36
N LEU A 111 21.49 -46.74 -8.35
CA LEU A 111 20.98 -48.01 -7.79
C LEU A 111 19.56 -47.89 -7.19
N PHE A 112 19.08 -46.67 -6.94
CA PHE A 112 17.83 -46.37 -6.23
C PHE A 112 16.85 -45.51 -7.05
N LYS A 113 16.93 -45.55 -8.39
CA LYS A 113 16.05 -44.87 -9.36
C LYS A 113 15.87 -43.34 -9.18
N THR A 114 16.73 -42.69 -8.39
CA THR A 114 16.61 -41.27 -8.05
C THR A 114 17.86 -40.51 -8.50
N LEU A 115 17.70 -39.54 -9.39
CA LEU A 115 18.79 -38.75 -9.94
C LEU A 115 18.78 -37.35 -9.30
N LYS A 116 19.83 -37.06 -8.52
CA LYS A 116 20.01 -35.74 -7.91
C LYS A 116 20.71 -34.80 -8.87
N LEU A 117 20.09 -33.66 -9.16
CA LEU A 117 20.60 -32.64 -10.08
C LEU A 117 21.01 -31.35 -9.34
N ASP A 118 22.16 -30.81 -9.71
CA ASP A 118 22.67 -29.49 -9.32
C ASP A 118 22.92 -28.72 -10.62
N ILE A 119 22.10 -27.69 -10.88
CA ILE A 119 22.04 -26.98 -12.17
C ILE A 119 22.60 -25.58 -11.98
N THR A 120 23.62 -25.22 -12.76
CA THR A 120 24.19 -23.87 -12.81
C THR A 120 24.01 -23.30 -14.19
N PHE A 121 23.28 -22.19 -14.27
CA PHE A 121 23.10 -21.40 -15.48
C PHE A 121 24.31 -20.47 -15.69
N GLY A 122 24.54 -20.02 -16.92
CA GLY A 122 25.59 -19.05 -17.25
C GLY A 122 25.17 -17.62 -16.93
N LYS A 123 25.81 -16.66 -17.60
CA LYS A 123 25.21 -15.33 -17.77
C LYS A 123 23.85 -15.53 -18.45
N SER A 124 22.83 -14.93 -17.85
CA SER A 124 21.44 -15.11 -18.23
C SER A 124 20.75 -13.76 -18.37
N GLU A 125 19.71 -13.69 -19.19
CA GLU A 125 18.94 -12.48 -19.44
C GLU A 125 17.46 -12.81 -19.26
N ALA A 126 16.70 -11.95 -18.60
CA ALA A 126 15.25 -12.10 -18.44
C ALA A 126 14.52 -10.78 -18.72
N ASN A 127 13.47 -10.85 -19.52
CA ASN A 127 12.63 -9.71 -19.87
C ASN A 127 11.24 -9.93 -19.25
N LEU A 128 10.77 -8.96 -18.48
CA LEU A 128 9.48 -8.94 -17.80
C LEU A 128 8.66 -7.75 -18.31
N GLN A 129 7.56 -8.01 -19.01
CA GLN A 129 6.65 -6.95 -19.46
C GLN A 129 5.48 -6.81 -18.47
N GLN A 130 5.14 -5.57 -18.12
CA GLN A 130 3.94 -5.28 -17.33
C GLN A 130 2.72 -5.22 -18.26
N GLU A 131 1.59 -5.77 -17.79
CA GLU A 131 0.32 -5.78 -18.50
C GLU A 131 -0.42 -4.44 -18.37
N ALA A 132 -1.45 -4.22 -19.20
CA ALA A 132 -2.22 -2.98 -19.23
C ALA A 132 -2.92 -2.64 -17.89
N ASP A 133 -3.21 -3.65 -17.06
CA ASP A 133 -3.81 -3.55 -15.72
C ASP A 133 -2.79 -3.27 -14.60
N GLY A 134 -1.51 -3.14 -14.94
CA GLY A 134 -0.40 -2.95 -14.00
C GLY A 134 0.14 -4.25 -13.38
N LEU A 135 -0.42 -5.42 -13.69
CA LEU A 135 0.03 -6.70 -13.16
C LEU A 135 1.10 -7.37 -14.04
N PHE A 136 1.74 -8.39 -13.48
CA PHE A 136 2.60 -9.31 -14.21
C PHE A 136 1.94 -10.69 -14.20
N LYS A 137 1.73 -11.32 -15.37
CA LYS A 137 1.18 -12.68 -15.42
C LYS A 137 2.24 -13.70 -15.00
N ILE A 138 1.93 -14.44 -13.94
CA ILE A 138 2.73 -15.58 -13.49
C ILE A 138 2.27 -16.81 -14.28
N PRO A 139 3.17 -17.57 -14.94
CA PRO A 139 2.79 -18.72 -15.76
C PRO A 139 2.21 -19.88 -14.93
N GLU A 140 1.21 -20.56 -15.47
CA GLU A 140 0.62 -21.76 -14.87
C GLU A 140 1.53 -22.99 -15.05
N LEU A 141 1.87 -23.66 -13.95
CA LEU A 141 2.64 -24.91 -13.96
C LEU A 141 1.71 -26.10 -14.25
N ALA A 142 2.08 -26.96 -15.19
CA ALA A 142 1.30 -28.17 -15.49
C ALA A 142 1.62 -29.34 -14.55
N ASP A 143 0.58 -30.10 -14.19
CA ASP A 143 0.73 -31.41 -13.54
C ASP A 143 1.36 -32.42 -14.50
N LEU A 144 2.46 -33.04 -14.10
CA LEU A 144 3.18 -34.02 -14.92
C LEU A 144 2.73 -35.47 -14.68
N PRO A 145 2.66 -36.30 -15.74
CA PRO A 145 2.71 -37.75 -15.56
C PRO A 145 4.09 -38.15 -14.97
N PRO A 146 4.16 -39.23 -14.15
CA PRO A 146 5.37 -39.58 -13.43
C PRO A 146 6.53 -39.91 -14.40
N PRO A 147 7.72 -39.31 -14.24
CA PRO A 147 8.87 -39.59 -15.09
C PRO A 147 9.40 -41.02 -14.90
N PRO A 148 10.13 -41.59 -15.90
CA PRO A 148 10.69 -42.94 -15.81
C PRO A 148 11.76 -43.10 -14.71
N PHE A 149 12.28 -41.98 -14.19
CA PHE A 149 13.21 -41.90 -13.05
C PHE A 149 12.80 -40.72 -12.16
N ASN A 150 12.96 -40.84 -10.84
CA ASN A 150 12.70 -39.72 -9.93
C ASN A 150 13.82 -38.67 -10.06
N VAL A 151 13.50 -37.50 -10.61
CA VAL A 151 14.43 -36.38 -10.73
C VAL A 151 14.29 -35.47 -9.51
N ASP A 152 15.32 -35.43 -8.67
CA ASP A 152 15.39 -34.60 -7.46
C ASP A 152 16.32 -33.41 -7.75
N ILE A 153 15.73 -32.26 -8.10
CA ILE A 153 16.49 -31.01 -8.23
C ILE A 153 16.94 -30.63 -6.83
N THR A 154 18.25 -30.52 -6.61
CA THR A 154 18.86 -30.18 -5.31
C THR A 154 19.25 -28.71 -5.22
N ALA A 155 19.73 -28.13 -6.33
CA ALA A 155 20.14 -26.74 -6.42
C ALA A 155 19.92 -26.20 -7.84
N LEU A 156 19.49 -24.95 -7.95
CA LEU A 156 19.59 -24.10 -9.14
C LEU A 156 20.46 -22.89 -8.78
N ARG A 157 21.41 -22.53 -9.63
CA ARG A 157 22.34 -21.42 -9.42
C ARG A 157 22.38 -20.52 -10.65
N PHE A 158 22.25 -19.22 -10.44
CA PHE A 158 22.39 -18.21 -11.49
C PHE A 158 23.45 -17.21 -11.03
N PRO A 159 24.70 -17.32 -11.51
CA PRO A 159 25.79 -16.43 -11.11
C PRO A 159 25.51 -14.97 -11.45
N GLU A 160 24.85 -14.74 -12.59
CA GLU A 160 24.57 -13.42 -13.17
C GLU A 160 23.29 -13.50 -14.01
N VAL A 161 22.32 -12.64 -13.70
CA VAL A 161 21.06 -12.49 -14.45
C VAL A 161 20.78 -11.00 -14.66
N ASP A 162 20.86 -10.54 -15.90
CA ASP A 162 20.36 -9.21 -16.27
C ASP A 162 18.84 -9.28 -16.44
N VAL A 163 18.10 -8.44 -15.71
CA VAL A 163 16.64 -8.38 -15.79
C VAL A 163 16.19 -7.03 -16.32
N THR A 164 15.45 -7.05 -17.43
CA THR A 164 14.80 -5.88 -18.03
C THR A 164 13.32 -5.92 -17.70
N ILE A 165 12.83 -4.95 -16.91
CA ILE A 165 11.39 -4.76 -16.69
C ILE A 165 10.89 -3.67 -17.63
N LEU A 166 9.91 -3.97 -18.47
CA LEU A 166 9.22 -3.03 -19.35
C LEU A 166 7.89 -2.62 -18.70
N PRO A 167 7.74 -1.37 -18.24
CA PRO A 167 6.46 -0.86 -17.75
C PRO A 167 5.40 -0.84 -18.86
N SER A 168 4.13 -0.86 -18.47
CA SER A 168 3.01 -0.70 -19.40
C SER A 168 2.93 0.75 -19.92
N GLU A 169 2.49 0.94 -21.15
CA GLU A 169 2.18 2.26 -21.71
C GLU A 169 1.13 3.02 -20.87
N THR A 170 0.26 2.30 -20.13
CA THR A 170 -0.68 2.90 -19.16
C THR A 170 0.03 3.62 -18.01
N GLY A 171 1.26 3.19 -17.67
CA GLY A 171 2.16 3.83 -16.71
C GLY A 171 2.82 5.14 -17.19
N LYS A 172 2.46 5.64 -18.38
CA LYS A 172 2.92 6.91 -19.00
C LYS A 172 4.41 6.97 -19.38
N SER A 173 5.17 5.91 -19.15
CA SER A 173 6.52 5.74 -19.66
C SER A 173 6.75 4.26 -19.99
N SER A 174 7.51 4.00 -21.04
CA SER A 174 7.94 2.67 -21.46
C SER A 174 9.45 2.48 -21.30
N GLU A 175 10.09 3.36 -20.52
CA GLU A 175 11.53 3.27 -20.24
C GLU A 175 11.85 1.96 -19.48
N PRO A 176 12.77 1.12 -19.98
CA PRO A 176 13.09 -0.14 -19.32
C PRO A 176 13.80 0.08 -17.98
N ILE A 177 13.38 -0.65 -16.95
CA ILE A 177 14.05 -0.70 -15.65
C ILE A 177 15.04 -1.86 -15.68
N LEU A 178 16.33 -1.57 -15.66
CA LEU A 178 17.40 -2.57 -15.70
C LEU A 178 17.87 -2.94 -14.29
N LEU A 179 17.89 -4.24 -14.01
CA LEU A 179 18.38 -4.84 -12.77
C LEU A 179 19.52 -5.82 -13.06
N ASP A 180 20.59 -5.74 -12.29
CA ASP A 180 21.66 -6.75 -12.22
C ASP A 180 21.37 -7.63 -11.00
N LEU A 181 21.12 -8.93 -11.22
CA LEU A 181 20.98 -9.93 -10.17
C LEU A 181 22.20 -10.84 -10.14
N SER A 182 22.89 -10.90 -9.00
CA SER A 182 24.14 -11.66 -8.87
C SER A 182 23.99 -12.77 -7.83
N ASN A 183 24.58 -13.94 -8.12
CA ASN A 183 24.67 -15.10 -7.22
C ASN A 183 23.32 -15.61 -6.68
N ILE A 184 22.28 -15.68 -7.52
CA ILE A 184 20.99 -16.26 -7.12
C ILE A 184 21.17 -17.76 -6.84
N GLU A 185 20.74 -18.22 -5.68
CA GLU A 185 20.79 -19.62 -5.28
C GLU A 185 19.40 -20.12 -4.83
N VAL A 186 18.93 -21.20 -5.44
CA VAL A 186 17.67 -21.86 -5.11
C VAL A 186 17.94 -23.31 -4.68
N LEU A 187 17.84 -23.59 -3.39
CA LEU A 187 18.09 -24.91 -2.80
C LEU A 187 16.81 -25.66 -2.46
N SER A 188 16.67 -26.86 -2.99
CA SER A 188 15.64 -27.81 -2.59
C SER A 188 16.04 -28.55 -1.29
N LYS A 189 15.06 -28.74 -0.41
CA LYS A 189 15.14 -29.53 0.82
C LYS A 189 13.94 -30.48 0.89
N ASN A 190 14.09 -31.54 1.68
CA ASN A 190 13.02 -32.49 1.99
C ASN A 190 12.33 -33.11 0.74
N LYS A 191 13.12 -33.43 -0.31
CA LYS A 191 12.63 -33.92 -1.61
C LYS A 191 11.66 -32.90 -2.25
N GLN A 192 12.15 -31.69 -2.53
CA GLN A 192 11.41 -30.61 -3.19
C GLN A 192 10.13 -30.12 -2.46
N GLN A 193 9.91 -30.52 -1.19
CA GLN A 193 8.80 -30.01 -0.38
C GLN A 193 9.08 -28.62 0.23
N ARG A 194 10.35 -28.20 0.27
CA ARG A 194 10.79 -26.90 0.79
C ARG A 194 11.90 -26.35 -0.10
N TRP A 195 11.80 -25.09 -0.47
CA TRP A 195 12.76 -24.39 -1.32
C TRP A 195 13.28 -23.15 -0.59
N LEU A 196 14.60 -23.02 -0.51
CA LEU A 196 15.28 -21.84 0.01
C LEU A 196 15.78 -21.04 -1.19
N VAL A 197 15.44 -19.76 -1.26
CA VAL A 197 15.84 -18.83 -2.32
C VAL A 197 16.66 -17.72 -1.66
N ASP A 198 17.85 -17.45 -2.20
CA ASP A 198 18.65 -16.26 -1.90
C ASP A 198 18.84 -15.51 -3.23
N LEU A 199 18.43 -14.24 -3.25
CA LEU A 199 18.52 -13.35 -4.41
C LEU A 199 19.08 -12.01 -3.95
N ASN A 200 20.14 -11.57 -4.62
CA ASN A 200 20.77 -10.27 -4.41
C ASN A 200 20.69 -9.49 -5.73
N GLY A 201 20.31 -8.22 -5.68
CA GLY A 201 20.09 -7.40 -6.87
C GLY A 201 20.48 -5.93 -6.69
N LYS A 202 20.75 -5.28 -7.81
CA LYS A 202 21.08 -3.86 -7.93
C LYS A 202 20.28 -3.24 -9.07
N VAL A 203 19.75 -2.04 -8.86
CA VAL A 203 19.14 -1.26 -9.95
C VAL A 203 20.26 -0.52 -10.68
N ILE A 204 20.29 -0.58 -12.01
CA ILE A 204 21.38 0.03 -12.79
C ILE A 204 21.20 1.54 -12.85
N ASP A 205 20.13 2.03 -13.49
CA ASP A 205 19.94 3.46 -13.77
C ASP A 205 19.26 4.25 -12.64
N GLY A 206 18.65 3.56 -11.68
CA GLY A 206 18.13 4.14 -10.43
C GLY A 206 19.06 3.96 -9.23
N GLY A 207 20.08 3.09 -9.31
CA GLY A 207 20.94 2.77 -8.17
C GLY A 207 20.21 2.15 -6.97
N GLY A 208 21.00 1.89 -5.92
CA GLY A 208 20.53 1.13 -4.76
C GLY A 208 20.54 -0.38 -5.00
N ASN A 209 20.33 -1.12 -3.92
CA ASN A 209 20.51 -2.56 -3.86
C ASN A 209 19.41 -3.20 -3.00
N PHE A 210 19.04 -4.43 -3.34
CA PHE A 210 18.01 -5.18 -2.66
C PHE A 210 18.39 -6.65 -2.52
N ARG A 211 17.74 -7.32 -1.56
CA ARG A 211 17.98 -8.72 -1.23
C ARG A 211 16.67 -9.36 -0.80
N VAL A 212 16.45 -10.59 -1.26
CA VAL A 212 15.28 -11.41 -0.91
C VAL A 212 15.78 -12.79 -0.49
N ASP A 213 15.64 -13.09 0.79
CA ASP A 213 15.62 -14.48 1.25
C ASP A 213 14.18 -14.98 1.20
N ALA A 214 13.93 -16.18 0.70
CA ALA A 214 12.63 -16.83 0.83
C ALA A 214 12.74 -18.31 1.19
N ASP A 215 11.87 -18.76 2.10
CA ASP A 215 11.67 -20.14 2.51
C ASP A 215 10.25 -20.56 2.11
N VAL A 216 10.15 -21.24 0.97
CA VAL A 216 8.90 -21.68 0.34
C VAL A 216 8.65 -23.14 0.73
N ASN A 217 7.71 -23.38 1.65
CA ASN A 217 7.27 -24.70 2.07
C ASN A 217 5.97 -25.09 1.34
N LEU A 218 6.10 -25.94 0.34
CA LEU A 218 4.99 -26.39 -0.50
C LEU A 218 4.04 -27.34 0.25
N LYS A 219 4.49 -28.00 1.32
CA LYS A 219 3.66 -28.96 2.07
C LYS A 219 2.54 -28.28 2.87
N ASN A 220 2.75 -27.07 3.35
CA ASN A 220 1.77 -26.28 4.09
C ASN A 220 1.37 -24.98 3.36
N SER A 221 1.78 -24.85 2.10
CA SER A 221 1.53 -23.68 1.26
C SER A 221 1.97 -22.37 1.92
N GLU A 222 3.16 -22.36 2.54
CA GLU A 222 3.68 -21.24 3.32
C GLU A 222 4.97 -20.69 2.69
N ILE A 223 5.06 -19.38 2.50
CA ILE A 223 6.28 -18.67 2.13
C ILE A 223 6.67 -17.78 3.31
N LYS A 224 7.92 -17.83 3.76
CA LYS A 224 8.51 -16.81 4.64
C LYS A 224 9.56 -16.08 3.85
N ALA A 225 9.53 -14.75 3.83
CA ALA A 225 10.53 -13.98 3.11
C ALA A 225 11.07 -12.81 3.94
N ASP A 226 12.38 -12.65 3.95
CA ASP A 226 13.07 -11.47 4.47
C ASP A 226 13.52 -10.63 3.26
N VAL A 227 12.95 -9.42 3.12
CA VAL A 227 13.13 -8.50 1.99
C VAL A 227 13.80 -7.23 2.51
N VAL A 228 15.01 -6.96 2.01
CA VAL A 228 15.78 -5.77 2.37
C VAL A 228 16.02 -4.93 1.13
N ALA A 229 15.77 -3.63 1.22
CA ALA A 229 16.03 -2.64 0.19
C ALA A 229 16.85 -1.49 0.79
N GLN A 230 17.93 -1.09 0.10
CA GLN A 230 18.84 -0.04 0.53
C GLN A 230 19.03 0.96 -0.60
N LYS A 231 18.77 2.24 -0.29
CA LYS A 231 18.96 3.39 -1.18
C LYS A 231 18.32 3.25 -2.58
N LEU A 232 17.19 2.55 -2.70
CA LEU A 232 16.47 2.45 -3.98
C LEU A 232 15.89 3.83 -4.35
N GLN A 233 16.22 4.35 -5.52
CA GLN A 233 15.57 5.57 -6.01
C GLN A 233 14.20 5.24 -6.59
N LEU A 234 13.17 5.97 -6.14
CA LEU A 234 11.78 5.72 -6.53
C LEU A 234 11.34 6.20 -7.93
N PRO A 235 11.87 7.28 -8.53
CA PRO A 235 11.38 7.79 -9.82
C PRO A 235 11.32 6.74 -10.94
N ILE A 236 12.33 5.87 -11.04
CA ILE A 236 12.39 4.79 -12.04
C ILE A 236 11.26 3.76 -11.90
N PHE A 237 10.70 3.60 -10.70
CA PHE A 237 9.59 2.69 -10.42
C PHE A 237 8.20 3.35 -10.51
N ALA A 238 8.12 4.67 -10.69
CA ALA A 238 6.84 5.38 -10.80
C ALA A 238 5.93 4.83 -11.92
N PRO A 239 6.43 4.51 -13.14
CA PRO A 239 5.57 3.99 -14.21
C PRO A 239 4.87 2.68 -13.83
N LEU A 240 5.55 1.80 -13.09
CA LEU A 240 4.95 0.53 -12.63
C LEU A 240 3.74 0.76 -11.72
N VAL A 241 3.79 1.79 -10.87
CA VAL A 241 2.70 2.12 -9.93
C VAL A 241 1.57 2.89 -10.61
N LEU A 242 1.90 3.76 -11.57
CA LEU A 242 0.91 4.53 -12.34
C LEU A 242 0.10 3.68 -13.32
N ALA A 243 0.56 2.47 -13.65
CA ALA A 243 -0.17 1.53 -14.51
C ALA A 243 -1.40 0.89 -13.83
N PHE A 244 -1.50 0.95 -12.50
CA PHE A 244 -2.67 0.42 -11.77
C PHE A 244 -3.89 1.33 -11.87
N GLU A 245 -5.08 0.74 -12.05
CA GLU A 245 -6.33 1.51 -12.06
C GLU A 245 -6.54 2.30 -10.76
N ASN A 246 -7.13 3.49 -10.89
CA ASN A 246 -7.46 4.42 -9.80
C ASN A 246 -6.27 5.01 -9.02
N VAL A 247 -5.03 4.79 -9.46
CA VAL A 247 -3.87 5.54 -8.96
C VAL A 247 -3.92 6.97 -9.54
N PRO A 248 -3.90 8.02 -8.71
CA PRO A 248 -3.98 9.38 -9.20
C PRO A 248 -2.64 9.82 -9.81
N ASP A 249 -2.71 10.82 -10.69
CA ASP A 249 -1.55 11.29 -11.45
C ASP A 249 -0.49 11.96 -10.57
N VAL A 250 0.63 11.27 -10.34
CA VAL A 250 1.75 11.71 -9.51
C VAL A 250 3.05 11.52 -10.25
N SER A 251 3.84 12.58 -10.36
CA SER A 251 5.20 12.56 -10.91
C SER A 251 6.22 12.65 -9.78
N LEU A 252 7.13 11.66 -9.71
CA LEU A 252 8.19 11.60 -8.71
C LEU A 252 9.48 12.19 -9.29
N GLN A 253 9.92 13.33 -8.75
CA GLN A 253 11.19 13.97 -9.14
C GLN A 253 12.39 13.33 -8.43
N SER A 254 12.22 12.98 -7.15
CA SER A 254 13.23 12.34 -6.32
C SER A 254 12.57 11.53 -5.21
N GLY A 255 13.34 10.64 -4.58
CA GLY A 255 12.92 9.89 -3.40
C GLY A 255 13.77 8.65 -3.22
N VAL A 256 14.28 8.43 -2.02
CA VAL A 256 15.16 7.30 -1.67
C VAL A 256 14.47 6.41 -0.63
N LEU A 257 14.19 5.17 -1.03
CA LEU A 257 13.56 4.15 -0.21
C LEU A 257 14.62 3.26 0.45
N ASN A 258 14.47 3.04 1.75
CA ASN A 258 15.10 1.95 2.49
C ASN A 258 13.99 1.14 3.16
N ALA A 259 14.06 -0.18 3.10
CA ALA A 259 13.10 -1.06 3.72
C ALA A 259 13.77 -2.33 4.26
N ASP A 260 13.22 -2.86 5.34
CA ASP A 260 13.56 -4.16 5.91
C ASP A 260 12.25 -4.79 6.39
N PHE A 261 11.81 -5.85 5.70
CA PHE A 261 10.54 -6.53 5.92
C PHE A 261 10.73 -8.03 6.08
N ARG A 262 10.16 -8.58 7.15
CA ARG A 262 9.85 -10.00 7.28
C ARG A 262 8.38 -10.21 6.95
N THR A 263 8.11 -11.09 5.99
CA THR A 263 6.76 -11.46 5.58
C THR A 263 6.54 -12.96 5.75
N GLN A 264 5.31 -13.34 6.04
CA GLN A 264 4.84 -14.70 5.98
C GLN A 264 3.54 -14.68 5.16
N ILE A 265 3.49 -15.52 4.13
CA ILE A 265 2.46 -15.57 3.11
C ILE A 265 1.93 -16.99 3.05
N LYS A 266 0.62 -17.16 2.96
CA LYS A 266 0.00 -18.47 2.76
C LYS A 266 -0.61 -18.54 1.37
N LEU A 267 -0.10 -19.41 0.49
CA LEU A 267 -0.64 -19.62 -0.85
C LEU A 267 -2.03 -20.26 -0.74
N THR A 268 -3.07 -19.48 -1.06
CA THR A 268 -4.47 -19.89 -1.00
C THR A 268 -5.34 -18.96 -1.86
N ASP A 269 -6.45 -19.48 -2.38
CA ASP A 269 -7.33 -18.78 -3.33
C ASP A 269 -8.01 -17.53 -2.74
N LYS A 270 -7.93 -17.32 -1.42
CA LYS A 270 -8.51 -16.17 -0.70
C LYS A 270 -7.46 -15.11 -0.40
N VAL A 271 -7.59 -13.96 -1.06
CA VAL A 271 -6.71 -12.79 -0.86
C VAL A 271 -6.57 -12.38 0.61
N ALA A 272 -7.65 -12.46 1.40
CA ALA A 272 -7.63 -12.14 2.83
C ALA A 272 -6.75 -13.08 3.68
N ASP A 273 -6.53 -14.31 3.22
CA ASP A 273 -5.69 -15.31 3.89
C ASP A 273 -4.25 -15.34 3.34
N LEU A 274 -3.96 -14.63 2.23
CA LEU A 274 -2.63 -14.58 1.60
C LEU A 274 -1.58 -13.94 2.52
N ILE A 275 -1.90 -12.82 3.17
CA ILE A 275 -0.93 -12.00 3.93
C ILE A 275 -1.04 -12.29 5.43
N GLN A 276 -0.14 -13.12 5.96
CA GLN A 276 -0.15 -13.55 7.37
C GLN A 276 1.12 -13.07 8.09
N ASN A 277 1.06 -11.87 8.64
CA ASN A 277 2.18 -11.15 9.28
C ASN A 277 3.18 -10.54 8.27
N ILE A 278 3.05 -9.24 8.01
CA ILE A 278 4.13 -8.40 7.49
C ILE A 278 4.63 -7.54 8.65
N GLN A 279 5.91 -7.66 8.98
CA GLN A 279 6.57 -6.88 10.01
C GLN A 279 7.84 -6.26 9.45
N GLY A 280 8.12 -4.99 9.73
CA GLY A 280 9.31 -4.35 9.20
C GLY A 280 9.38 -2.85 9.42
N LYS A 281 10.44 -2.25 8.90
CA LYS A 281 10.68 -0.80 8.94
C LYS A 281 10.87 -0.28 7.53
N VAL A 282 10.24 0.85 7.24
CA VAL A 282 10.39 1.59 5.99
C VAL A 282 10.82 3.03 6.30
N SER A 283 11.79 3.53 5.53
CA SER A 283 12.20 4.93 5.54
C SER A 283 12.23 5.43 4.11
N LEU A 284 11.59 6.57 3.90
CA LEU A 284 11.57 7.28 2.63
C LEU A 284 12.12 8.69 2.87
N GLN A 285 13.16 9.04 2.13
CA GLN A 285 13.94 10.26 2.30
C GLN A 285 13.91 11.07 0.99
N GLU A 286 13.87 12.39 1.11
CA GLU A 286 13.94 13.32 -0.03
C GLU A 286 12.92 13.03 -1.14
N LEU A 287 11.72 12.53 -0.77
CA LEU A 287 10.63 12.37 -1.73
C LEU A 287 10.21 13.75 -2.20
N LYS A 288 10.22 13.97 -3.51
CA LYS A 288 9.64 15.14 -4.17
C LYS A 288 8.63 14.67 -5.18
N ALA A 289 7.37 14.99 -4.93
CA ALA A 289 6.24 14.58 -5.74
C ALA A 289 5.46 15.81 -6.19
N ASN A 290 5.23 15.91 -7.50
CA ASN A 290 4.25 16.82 -8.07
C ASN A 290 3.01 16.02 -8.46
N SER A 291 1.86 16.68 -8.43
CA SER A 291 0.63 16.10 -8.92
C SER A 291 -0.21 17.13 -9.66
N SER A 292 -1.01 16.66 -10.61
CA SER A 292 -2.04 17.50 -11.23
C SER A 292 -3.14 17.93 -10.24
N PHE A 293 -3.32 17.25 -9.10
CA PHE A 293 -4.27 17.62 -8.05
C PHE A 293 -3.72 18.59 -6.99
N LEU A 294 -2.50 19.12 -7.16
CA LEU A 294 -1.86 20.09 -6.26
C LEU A 294 -1.22 21.24 -7.05
N SER A 295 -1.17 22.44 -6.48
CA SER A 295 -0.47 23.60 -7.08
C SER A 295 1.04 23.62 -6.87
N ASP A 296 1.55 22.95 -5.83
CA ASP A 296 2.98 22.98 -5.46
C ASP A 296 3.57 21.56 -5.28
N THR A 297 4.89 21.48 -5.17
CA THR A 297 5.66 20.26 -4.90
C THR A 297 5.44 19.82 -3.44
N VAL A 298 5.08 18.55 -3.25
CA VAL A 298 5.15 17.91 -1.93
C VAL A 298 6.55 17.39 -1.72
N ASN A 299 7.24 17.93 -0.71
CA ASN A 299 8.48 17.36 -0.20
C ASN A 299 8.14 16.48 1.01
N LEU A 300 8.61 15.24 1.09
CA LEU A 300 8.28 14.34 2.20
C LEU A 300 9.47 13.48 2.65
N ASN A 301 9.61 13.38 3.96
CA ASN A 301 10.51 12.44 4.64
C ASN A 301 9.68 11.66 5.67
N THR A 302 9.76 10.33 5.67
CA THR A 302 9.01 9.50 6.62
C THR A 302 9.81 8.30 7.09
N VAL A 303 9.52 7.88 8.32
CA VAL A 303 9.98 6.63 8.92
C VAL A 303 8.76 5.97 9.58
N ALA A 304 8.47 4.73 9.19
CA ALA A 304 7.35 3.97 9.72
C ALA A 304 7.73 2.51 10.00
N ASN A 305 7.16 1.96 11.07
CA ASN A 305 7.17 0.52 11.33
C ASN A 305 5.83 -0.07 10.88
N VAL A 306 5.90 -1.14 10.11
CA VAL A 306 4.74 -1.94 9.71
C VAL A 306 4.65 -3.16 10.62
N ALA A 307 3.46 -3.42 11.15
CA ALA A 307 3.07 -4.64 11.84
C ALA A 307 1.64 -4.96 11.38
N TRP A 308 1.52 -5.40 10.12
CA TRP A 308 0.26 -5.46 9.37
C TRP A 308 -0.83 -6.23 10.14
N PRO A 309 -2.07 -5.71 10.24
CA PRO A 309 -2.64 -4.56 9.51
C PRO A 309 -2.51 -3.20 10.21
N LYS A 310 -1.53 -3.03 11.12
CA LYS A 310 -1.20 -1.76 11.77
C LYS A 310 0.10 -1.17 11.21
N VAL A 311 0.08 0.13 10.91
CA VAL A 311 1.26 0.93 10.57
C VAL A 311 1.47 1.98 11.66
N THR A 312 2.71 2.11 12.13
CA THR A 312 3.11 3.12 13.11
C THR A 312 4.10 4.08 12.44
N VAL A 313 3.66 5.31 12.19
CA VAL A 313 4.49 6.40 11.68
C VAL A 313 5.30 6.95 12.86
N GLU A 314 6.60 6.67 12.88
CA GLU A 314 7.52 7.23 13.89
C GLU A 314 7.68 8.73 13.67
N SER A 315 7.88 9.14 12.42
CA SER A 315 7.89 10.54 12.00
C SER A 315 7.56 10.63 10.52
N LEU A 316 6.76 11.64 10.17
CA LEU A 316 6.54 12.10 8.81
C LEU A 316 6.70 13.62 8.85
N ASN A 317 7.66 14.14 8.09
CA ASN A 317 7.89 15.56 7.90
C ASN A 317 7.59 15.85 6.42
N ALA A 318 6.55 16.62 6.15
CA ALA A 318 6.14 17.00 4.80
C ALA A 318 6.08 18.53 4.69
N ASN A 319 6.49 19.07 3.54
CA ASN A 319 6.29 20.47 3.21
C ASN A 319 5.44 20.54 1.95
N TYR A 320 4.41 21.38 1.98
CA TYR A 320 3.60 21.75 0.82
C TYR A 320 3.81 23.24 0.52
N GLY A 321 4.66 23.53 -0.45
CA GLY A 321 5.30 24.86 -0.55
C GLY A 321 5.96 25.24 0.78
N ASP A 322 5.64 26.44 1.28
CA ASP A 322 6.09 26.94 2.58
C ASP A 322 5.31 26.37 3.80
N ILE A 323 4.29 25.53 3.60
CA ILE A 323 3.50 24.93 4.69
C ILE A 323 4.19 23.66 5.18
N GLY A 324 4.96 23.78 6.27
CA GLY A 324 5.59 22.64 6.95
C GLY A 324 4.63 21.88 7.88
N LEU A 325 4.60 20.56 7.76
CA LEU A 325 3.77 19.63 8.52
C LEU A 325 4.62 18.51 9.13
N LYS A 326 4.37 18.22 10.41
CA LYS A 326 4.87 17.03 11.11
C LYS A 326 3.71 16.14 11.50
N LEU A 327 3.86 14.82 11.35
CA LEU A 327 2.90 13.80 11.76
C LEU A 327 3.62 12.61 12.43
N GLN A 328 2.97 12.01 13.43
CA GLN A 328 3.37 10.75 14.07
C GLN A 328 2.14 10.03 14.63
N GLY A 329 2.17 8.71 14.74
CA GLY A 329 1.07 7.94 15.33
C GLY A 329 0.79 6.63 14.60
N THR A 330 -0.46 6.20 14.58
CA THR A 330 -0.84 4.90 14.02
C THR A 330 -2.03 4.97 13.08
N ALA A 331 -2.00 4.14 12.04
CA ALA A 331 -3.14 3.78 11.21
C ALA A 331 -3.33 2.25 11.28
N GLN A 332 -4.56 1.77 11.36
CA GLN A 332 -4.87 0.34 11.47
C GLN A 332 -6.14 -0.01 10.68
N THR A 333 -6.07 -1.07 9.87
CA THR A 333 -7.18 -1.59 9.06
C THR A 333 -7.37 -3.09 9.33
N THR A 334 -8.13 -3.78 8.48
CA THR A 334 -8.25 -5.24 8.42
C THR A 334 -7.11 -5.85 7.60
N ALA A 335 -6.91 -7.17 7.67
CA ALA A 335 -5.85 -7.86 6.92
C ALA A 335 -5.94 -7.68 5.40
N ASN A 336 -7.14 -7.42 4.87
CA ASN A 336 -7.44 -7.24 3.45
C ASN A 336 -7.48 -5.77 2.97
N LEU A 337 -6.93 -4.81 3.75
CA LEU A 337 -6.91 -3.37 3.41
C LEU A 337 -8.33 -2.79 3.17
N ASP A 338 -9.24 -3.01 4.13
CA ASP A 338 -10.54 -2.32 4.08
C ASP A 338 -10.40 -0.86 4.54
N LEU A 339 -10.52 0.07 3.59
CA LEU A 339 -10.48 1.51 3.83
C LEU A 339 -11.66 2.00 4.70
N GLN A 340 -12.83 1.35 4.65
CA GLN A 340 -13.98 1.73 5.49
C GLN A 340 -13.70 1.46 6.98
N ASN A 341 -12.89 0.42 7.24
CA ASN A 341 -12.43 0.04 8.57
C ASN A 341 -11.06 0.62 8.96
N LEU A 342 -10.48 1.53 8.16
CA LEU A 342 -9.23 2.20 8.51
C LEU A 342 -9.45 3.17 9.69
N ASN A 343 -8.87 2.84 10.84
CA ASN A 343 -8.83 3.65 12.04
C ASN A 343 -7.51 4.44 12.14
N LEU A 344 -7.61 5.73 12.43
CA LEU A 344 -6.50 6.66 12.60
C LEU A 344 -6.36 7.08 14.06
N ASN A 345 -5.12 7.23 14.51
CA ASN A 345 -4.74 7.88 15.76
C ASN A 345 -3.40 8.59 15.53
N LEU A 346 -3.47 9.75 14.88
CA LEU A 346 -2.33 10.55 14.44
C LEU A 346 -2.25 11.83 15.27
N ASN A 347 -1.05 12.25 15.67
CA ASN A 347 -0.78 13.57 16.22
C ASN A 347 0.04 14.35 15.20
N GLY A 348 -0.21 15.65 15.08
CA GLY A 348 0.44 16.52 14.11
C GLY A 348 0.75 17.91 14.62
N GLU A 349 1.67 18.56 13.92
CA GLU A 349 2.03 19.97 14.10
C GLU A 349 2.16 20.60 12.71
N VAL A 350 1.38 21.64 12.43
CA VAL A 350 1.69 22.58 11.35
C VAL A 350 2.67 23.60 11.94
N LEU A 351 3.83 23.72 11.31
CA LEU A 351 4.88 24.64 11.68
C LEU A 351 4.41 26.10 11.55
N PRO A 352 5.08 27.07 12.21
CA PRO A 352 4.81 28.50 12.03
C PRO A 352 4.74 28.89 10.55
N VAL A 353 3.59 29.41 10.14
CA VAL A 353 3.29 29.81 8.76
C VAL A 353 2.51 31.13 8.76
N SER A 354 2.73 31.98 7.76
CA SER A 354 2.02 33.27 7.65
C SER A 354 0.57 33.08 7.20
N PHE A 355 -0.33 33.97 7.63
CA PHE A 355 -1.70 34.00 7.09
C PHE A 355 -1.70 34.27 5.58
N GLU A 356 -0.77 35.06 5.06
CA GLU A 356 -0.64 35.30 3.61
C GLU A 356 -0.31 34.02 2.83
N THR A 357 0.65 33.21 3.31
CA THR A 357 0.97 31.90 2.74
C THR A 357 -0.27 31.02 2.70
N LEU A 358 -0.99 30.91 3.83
CA LEU A 358 -2.22 30.11 3.91
C LEU A 358 -3.32 30.61 2.95
N PHE A 359 -3.54 31.93 2.86
CA PHE A 359 -4.51 32.51 1.95
C PHE A 359 -4.14 32.24 0.49
N ASN A 360 -2.89 32.49 0.10
CA ASN A 360 -2.38 32.18 -1.24
C ASN A 360 -2.63 30.72 -1.60
N THR A 361 -2.15 29.78 -0.77
CA THR A 361 -2.30 28.35 -1.02
C THR A 361 -3.77 27.97 -1.17
N VAL A 362 -4.64 28.34 -0.23
CA VAL A 362 -6.07 27.98 -0.30
C VAL A 362 -6.75 28.59 -1.52
N THR A 363 -6.42 29.83 -1.92
CA THR A 363 -6.99 30.41 -3.16
C THR A 363 -6.56 29.64 -4.41
N THR A 364 -5.28 29.23 -4.51
CA THR A 364 -4.78 28.47 -5.64
C THR A 364 -5.39 27.06 -5.70
N GLU A 365 -5.53 26.36 -4.56
CA GLU A 365 -6.21 25.06 -4.53
C GLU A 365 -7.69 25.18 -4.92
N ILE A 366 -8.39 26.22 -4.48
CA ILE A 366 -9.78 26.47 -4.87
C ILE A 366 -9.89 26.69 -6.38
N ASP A 367 -8.93 27.37 -7.01
CA ASP A 367 -8.90 27.55 -8.46
C ASP A 367 -8.66 26.24 -9.20
N LEU A 368 -7.65 25.45 -8.81
CA LEU A 368 -7.40 24.13 -9.41
C LEU A 368 -8.58 23.17 -9.27
N LEU A 369 -9.23 23.14 -8.10
CA LEU A 369 -10.46 22.37 -7.88
C LEU A 369 -11.62 22.92 -8.73
N SER A 370 -11.74 24.24 -8.84
CA SER A 370 -12.76 24.89 -9.68
C SER A 370 -12.59 24.58 -11.16
N GLU A 371 -11.37 24.41 -11.68
CA GLU A 371 -11.16 24.03 -13.08
C GLU A 371 -11.63 22.59 -13.36
N ARG A 372 -11.39 21.68 -12.41
CA ARG A 372 -11.63 20.23 -12.56
C ARG A 372 -13.07 19.77 -12.34
N ILE A 373 -13.87 20.53 -11.59
CA ILE A 373 -15.25 20.13 -11.26
C ILE A 373 -16.22 20.44 -12.41
N GLU A 374 -17.03 19.48 -12.84
CA GLU A 374 -17.98 19.70 -13.95
C GLU A 374 -19.23 20.48 -13.54
N THR A 375 -19.67 20.33 -12.28
CA THR A 375 -20.93 20.92 -11.78
C THR A 375 -20.86 22.43 -11.62
N ALA A 376 -21.69 23.15 -12.39
CA ALA A 376 -21.75 24.61 -12.36
C ALA A 376 -22.10 25.19 -10.96
N GLU A 377 -22.96 24.52 -10.19
CA GLU A 377 -23.34 24.94 -8.84
C GLU A 377 -22.15 24.87 -7.87
N THR A 378 -21.39 23.77 -7.90
CA THR A 378 -20.20 23.58 -7.05
C THR A 378 -19.09 24.56 -7.44
N LYS A 379 -18.88 24.79 -8.76
CA LYS A 379 -18.01 25.87 -9.27
C LYS A 379 -18.39 27.24 -8.71
N GLN A 380 -19.68 27.59 -8.71
CA GLN A 380 -20.16 28.85 -8.13
C GLN A 380 -19.91 28.93 -6.61
N GLN A 381 -20.15 27.84 -5.87
CA GLN A 381 -19.91 27.79 -4.42
C GLN A 381 -18.42 27.97 -4.08
N LEU A 382 -17.52 27.32 -4.82
CA LEU A 382 -16.07 27.47 -4.65
C LEU A 382 -15.61 28.91 -4.92
N GLN A 383 -16.09 29.54 -6.00
CA GLN A 383 -15.75 30.93 -6.29
C GLN A 383 -16.38 31.94 -5.30
N GLN A 384 -17.53 31.61 -4.68
CA GLN A 384 -18.07 32.39 -3.54
C GLN A 384 -17.15 32.29 -2.31
N ILE A 385 -16.66 31.10 -1.96
CA ILE A 385 -15.71 30.89 -0.85
C ILE A 385 -14.40 31.64 -1.14
N ARG A 386 -13.89 31.58 -2.37
CA ARG A 386 -12.71 32.35 -2.81
C ARG A 386 -12.89 33.85 -2.61
N GLY A 387 -14.05 34.40 -3.00
CA GLY A 387 -14.39 35.81 -2.78
C GLY A 387 -14.38 36.19 -1.29
N GLN A 388 -14.99 35.37 -0.43
CA GLN A 388 -14.99 35.58 1.02
C GLN A 388 -13.57 35.55 1.62
N ILE A 389 -12.69 34.67 1.13
CA ILE A 389 -11.28 34.64 1.53
C ILE A 389 -10.56 35.93 1.11
N GLN A 390 -10.80 36.39 -0.12
CA GLN A 390 -10.18 37.62 -0.64
C GLN A 390 -10.61 38.87 0.13
N ASP A 391 -11.87 38.94 0.59
CA ASP A 391 -12.38 40.02 1.46
C ASP A 391 -11.74 40.01 2.86
N ILE A 392 -11.44 38.82 3.40
CA ILE A 392 -10.81 38.66 4.72
C ILE A 392 -9.29 38.92 4.68
N ARG A 393 -8.62 38.55 3.58
CA ARG A 393 -7.15 38.65 3.41
C ARG A 393 -6.53 39.99 3.88
N PRO A 394 -6.98 41.18 3.45
CA PRO A 394 -6.36 42.45 3.88
C PRO A 394 -6.59 42.77 5.38
N LEU A 395 -7.54 42.07 6.02
CA LEU A 395 -7.91 42.24 7.42
C LEU A 395 -7.11 41.34 8.37
N LEU A 396 -6.32 40.38 7.90
CA LEU A 396 -5.59 39.45 8.77
C LEU A 396 -4.12 39.34 8.38
N ASP A 397 -3.23 39.55 9.34
CA ASP A 397 -1.78 39.62 9.12
C ASP A 397 -0.99 39.11 10.34
N GLY A 398 0.16 38.47 10.08
CA GLY A 398 1.01 37.73 11.02
C GLY A 398 1.02 36.21 10.81
N GLY A 399 1.70 35.49 11.69
CA GLY A 399 1.88 34.04 11.66
C GLY A 399 1.03 33.24 12.66
N VAL A 400 0.80 31.98 12.31
CA VAL A 400 0.02 31.00 13.06
C VAL A 400 0.73 29.65 13.09
N LYS A 401 0.49 28.87 14.14
CA LYS A 401 0.82 27.44 14.21
C LYS A 401 -0.33 26.67 14.84
N THR A 402 -0.40 25.37 14.55
CA THR A 402 -1.40 24.50 15.17
C THR A 402 -0.81 23.14 15.51
N ASN A 403 -1.10 22.64 16.71
CA ASN A 403 -0.98 21.22 16.99
C ASN A 403 -2.36 20.58 16.88
N PHE A 404 -2.41 19.35 16.39
CA PHE A 404 -3.67 18.66 16.16
C PHE A 404 -3.55 17.15 16.37
N LYS A 405 -4.69 16.50 16.45
CA LYS A 405 -4.84 15.06 16.57
C LYS A 405 -6.00 14.61 15.70
N ILE A 406 -5.80 13.55 14.92
CA ILE A 406 -6.84 12.89 14.12
C ILE A 406 -7.12 11.53 14.78
N VAL A 407 -8.37 11.30 15.19
CA VAL A 407 -8.82 10.04 15.80
C VAL A 407 -10.13 9.57 15.17
N GLY A 408 -10.26 8.29 14.82
CA GLY A 408 -11.52 7.72 14.31
C GLY A 408 -11.35 6.98 12.99
N SER A 409 -12.46 6.60 12.35
CA SER A 409 -12.41 6.00 11.01
C SER A 409 -12.25 7.06 9.92
N LEU A 410 -11.87 6.66 8.69
CA LEU A 410 -11.85 7.58 7.54
C LEU A 410 -13.20 8.26 7.28
N LEU A 411 -14.33 7.62 7.59
CA LEU A 411 -15.67 8.16 7.37
C LEU A 411 -16.18 9.05 8.51
N GLN A 412 -15.61 8.91 9.72
CA GLN A 412 -15.98 9.70 10.90
C GLN A 412 -14.72 10.07 11.72
N PRO A 413 -13.76 10.82 11.13
CA PRO A 413 -12.60 11.29 11.86
C PRO A 413 -12.99 12.44 12.78
N VAL A 414 -12.33 12.55 13.92
CA VAL A 414 -12.37 13.69 14.82
C VAL A 414 -10.99 14.34 14.79
N VAL A 415 -10.92 15.58 14.31
CA VAL A 415 -9.71 16.39 14.28
C VAL A 415 -9.80 17.42 15.40
N SER A 416 -8.98 17.30 16.45
CA SER A 416 -8.95 18.26 17.56
C SER A 416 -7.56 18.81 17.80
N GLY A 417 -7.45 20.03 18.33
CA GLY A 417 -6.16 20.69 18.43
C GLY A 417 -6.20 22.07 19.07
N LYS A 418 -5.06 22.76 19.09
CA LYS A 418 -4.93 24.15 19.50
C LYS A 418 -4.23 24.96 18.42
N VAL A 419 -4.95 25.95 17.88
CA VAL A 419 -4.40 26.97 17.00
C VAL A 419 -3.98 28.17 17.84
N GLN A 420 -2.82 28.76 17.52
CA GLN A 420 -2.32 29.95 18.21
C GLN A 420 -1.40 30.78 17.30
N THR A 421 -1.42 32.10 17.47
CA THR A 421 -0.53 33.01 16.73
C THR A 421 0.92 32.88 17.22
N THR A 422 1.87 33.19 16.33
CA THR A 422 3.31 33.10 16.62
C THR A 422 3.96 34.45 16.85
N GLU A 423 3.27 35.54 16.52
CA GLU A 423 3.72 36.92 16.63
C GLU A 423 2.53 37.87 16.87
N VAL A 424 2.79 39.19 16.84
CA VAL A 424 1.77 40.22 17.04
C VAL A 424 0.85 40.32 15.81
N THR A 425 -0.26 39.58 15.84
CA THR A 425 -1.25 39.52 14.77
C THR A 425 -2.10 40.79 14.68
N ARG A 426 -2.36 41.25 13.45
CA ARG A 426 -3.34 42.31 13.17
C ARG A 426 -4.65 41.67 12.70
N VAL A 427 -5.76 42.07 13.30
CA VAL A 427 -7.12 41.78 12.81
C VAL A 427 -7.85 43.11 12.59
N ASP A 428 -8.24 43.37 11.34
CA ASP A 428 -8.66 44.68 10.80
C ASP A 428 -7.65 45.79 11.19
N ARG A 429 -8.02 46.67 12.13
CA ARG A 429 -7.20 47.79 12.62
C ARG A 429 -6.57 47.52 13.99
N LEU A 430 -6.87 46.38 14.61
CA LEU A 430 -6.47 46.05 15.98
C LEU A 430 -5.27 45.11 15.97
N ARG A 431 -4.37 45.28 16.95
CA ARG A 431 -3.18 44.44 17.14
C ARG A 431 -3.32 43.62 18.42
N PHE A 432 -2.99 42.34 18.33
CA PHE A 432 -3.10 41.36 19.41
C PHE A 432 -1.74 40.73 19.67
N GLN A 433 -1.37 40.65 20.95
CA GLN A 433 -0.11 40.05 21.40
C GLN A 433 -0.13 38.53 21.23
N ASP A 434 -1.28 37.92 21.52
CA ASP A 434 -1.57 36.52 21.30
C ASP A 434 -3.07 36.32 21.03
N ILE A 435 -3.36 35.35 20.15
CA ILE A 435 -4.68 34.78 19.89
C ILE A 435 -4.49 33.26 19.96
N ALA A 436 -5.29 32.57 20.76
CA ALA A 436 -5.26 31.12 20.87
C ALA A 436 -6.67 30.55 21.09
N THR A 437 -6.99 29.41 20.48
CA THR A 437 -8.22 28.65 20.76
C THR A 437 -7.99 27.17 20.58
N ASN A 438 -8.67 26.36 21.38
CA ASN A 438 -8.84 24.95 21.11
C ASN A 438 -9.94 24.78 20.05
N PHE A 439 -9.83 23.73 19.22
CA PHE A 439 -10.84 23.38 18.23
C PHE A 439 -11.10 21.86 18.22
N THR A 440 -12.27 21.46 17.75
CA THR A 440 -12.64 20.07 17.43
C THR A 440 -13.55 20.07 16.23
N ILE A 441 -13.17 19.34 15.18
CA ILE A 441 -13.88 19.23 13.91
C ILE A 441 -14.23 17.76 13.70
N SER A 442 -15.51 17.47 13.52
CA SER A 442 -16.05 16.11 13.37
C SER A 442 -16.95 16.05 12.12
N PRO A 443 -16.37 15.79 10.93
CA PRO A 443 -17.14 15.43 9.74
C PRO A 443 -17.77 14.02 9.88
N GLN A 444 -18.87 13.83 9.18
CA GLN A 444 -19.41 12.52 8.82
C GLN A 444 -19.44 12.47 7.30
N LEU A 445 -18.72 11.51 6.71
CA LEU A 445 -18.60 11.33 5.27
C LEU A 445 -19.40 10.09 4.82
N ASN A 446 -19.86 10.09 3.57
CA ASN A 446 -20.35 8.88 2.91
C ASN A 446 -19.18 8.06 2.30
N GLN A 447 -19.49 6.93 1.65
CA GLN A 447 -18.47 6.07 1.02
C GLN A 447 -17.70 6.76 -0.12
N ASP A 448 -18.28 7.78 -0.75
CA ASP A 448 -17.65 8.62 -1.78
C ASP A 448 -16.91 9.85 -1.18
N PHE A 449 -16.63 9.81 0.13
CA PHE A 449 -16.01 10.88 0.93
C PHE A 449 -16.76 12.23 0.95
N GLN A 450 -18.03 12.26 0.53
CA GLN A 450 -18.86 13.47 0.54
C GLN A 450 -19.37 13.78 1.96
N PRO A 451 -19.31 15.05 2.42
CA PRO A 451 -19.76 15.43 3.75
C PRO A 451 -21.28 15.40 3.90
N LEU A 452 -21.76 14.56 4.82
CA LEU A 452 -23.16 14.48 5.26
C LEU A 452 -23.46 15.54 6.33
N ASN A 453 -22.57 15.63 7.33
CA ASN A 453 -22.64 16.59 8.43
C ASN A 453 -21.22 17.03 8.81
N LEU A 454 -21.08 18.25 9.31
CA LEU A 454 -19.85 18.78 9.91
C LEU A 454 -20.22 19.52 11.19
N THR A 455 -19.59 19.16 12.31
CA THR A 455 -19.61 19.95 13.54
C THR A 455 -18.20 20.46 13.83
N ALA A 456 -18.04 21.78 13.98
CA ALA A 456 -16.81 22.41 14.40
C ALA A 456 -17.03 23.19 15.70
N GLY A 457 -16.49 22.69 16.81
CA GLY A 457 -16.50 23.34 18.11
C GLY A 457 -15.20 24.10 18.38
N PHE A 458 -15.31 25.24 19.05
CA PHE A 458 -14.19 26.08 19.47
C PHE A 458 -14.33 26.37 20.98
N SER A 459 -13.28 26.11 21.75
CA SER A 459 -13.26 26.34 23.20
C SER A 459 -12.00 27.07 23.63
N ASP A 460 -12.06 27.69 24.81
CA ASP A 460 -10.91 28.31 25.47
C ASP A 460 -10.23 29.39 24.61
N LEU A 461 -11.01 30.07 23.76
CA LEU A 461 -10.55 31.23 23.00
C LEU A 461 -10.02 32.26 23.99
N GLN A 462 -8.79 32.68 23.78
CA GLN A 462 -8.08 33.70 24.55
C GLN A 462 -7.41 34.63 23.57
N ILE A 463 -7.66 35.93 23.74
CA ILE A 463 -7.12 37.00 22.91
C ILE A 463 -6.62 38.09 23.85
N THR A 464 -5.36 38.49 23.68
CA THR A 464 -4.73 39.57 24.44
C THR A 464 -4.46 40.75 23.50
N PRO A 465 -5.23 41.85 23.54
CA PRO A 465 -4.92 43.05 22.78
C PRO A 465 -3.59 43.66 23.22
N VAL A 466 -2.81 44.25 22.29
CA VAL A 466 -1.56 44.96 22.64
C VAL A 466 -1.82 46.16 23.56
N VAL A 467 -3.02 46.74 23.49
CA VAL A 467 -3.50 47.80 24.40
C VAL A 467 -3.91 47.31 25.80
N GLY A 468 -3.78 46.00 26.06
CA GLY A 468 -4.12 45.36 27.32
C GLY A 468 -5.57 44.84 27.42
N GLY A 469 -5.84 44.15 28.52
CA GLY A 469 -7.09 43.41 28.74
C GLY A 469 -7.01 41.96 28.23
N LYS A 470 -8.13 41.24 28.31
CA LYS A 470 -8.27 39.86 27.83
C LYS A 470 -9.69 39.66 27.31
N ILE A 471 -9.82 39.08 26.12
CA ILE A 471 -11.10 38.66 25.55
C ILE A 471 -11.12 37.13 25.59
N THR A 472 -12.26 36.55 25.95
CA THR A 472 -12.45 35.10 26.03
C THR A 472 -13.73 34.65 25.36
N GLY A 473 -13.77 33.45 24.79
CA GLY A 473 -14.96 32.95 24.11
C GLY A 473 -14.99 31.43 23.90
N LYS A 474 -16.08 30.99 23.29
CA LYS A 474 -16.32 29.64 22.77
C LYS A 474 -17.40 29.74 21.68
N GLY A 475 -17.46 28.77 20.79
CA GLY A 475 -18.44 28.74 19.69
C GLY A 475 -18.64 27.34 19.13
N GLU A 476 -19.70 27.16 18.35
CA GLU A 476 -19.97 25.93 17.61
C GLU A 476 -20.61 26.26 16.26
N VAL A 477 -20.10 25.64 15.21
CA VAL A 477 -20.64 25.71 13.85
C VAL A 477 -21.15 24.33 13.48
N LYS A 478 -22.41 24.24 13.09
CA LYS A 478 -23.04 23.02 12.58
C LYS A 478 -23.46 23.23 11.14
N ILE A 479 -22.84 22.47 10.24
CA ILE A 479 -23.25 22.35 8.84
C ILE A 479 -23.92 20.98 8.70
N GLN A 480 -25.22 20.99 8.46
CA GLN A 480 -25.98 19.81 8.06
C GLN A 480 -26.41 20.04 6.62
N ASN A 481 -26.57 18.96 5.84
CA ASN A 481 -27.02 19.05 4.44
C ASN A 481 -28.53 19.37 4.34
N SER A 482 -28.92 20.51 4.92
CA SER A 482 -30.17 21.27 4.80
C SER A 482 -30.16 22.46 5.77
N LYS A 483 -29.64 23.62 5.32
CA LYS A 483 -29.59 24.93 6.02
C LYS A 483 -28.64 25.02 7.23
N VAL A 484 -27.58 25.82 7.08
CA VAL A 484 -26.70 26.24 8.17
C VAL A 484 -27.48 27.00 9.24
N LYS A 485 -27.25 26.66 10.52
CA LYS A 485 -27.68 27.43 11.68
C LYS A 485 -26.50 27.63 12.64
N SER A 486 -25.87 28.79 12.57
CA SER A 486 -24.88 29.22 13.57
C SER A 486 -25.59 29.72 14.83
N GLN A 487 -25.08 29.37 16.00
CA GLN A 487 -25.48 29.96 17.29
C GLN A 487 -24.22 30.48 18.01
N GLU A 488 -24.06 31.80 18.01
CA GLU A 488 -22.97 32.47 18.74
C GLU A 488 -23.49 33.02 20.08
N GLU A 489 -22.73 32.83 21.16
CA GLU A 489 -22.95 33.51 22.44
C GLU A 489 -21.64 34.16 22.92
N VAL A 490 -21.35 35.36 22.44
CA VAL A 490 -20.17 36.14 22.86
C VAL A 490 -20.48 36.90 24.16
N LYS A 491 -19.83 36.52 25.26
CA LYS A 491 -19.94 37.22 26.56
C LYS A 491 -18.72 38.11 26.82
N ILE A 492 -18.87 39.40 26.57
CA ILE A 492 -17.89 40.42 26.94
C ILE A 492 -18.08 40.79 28.42
N GLN A 493 -17.10 40.49 29.28
CA GLN A 493 -17.07 41.02 30.64
C GLN A 493 -16.50 42.45 30.65
N ASN A 494 -17.36 43.45 30.81
CA ASN A 494 -16.93 44.84 30.93
C ASN A 494 -16.16 45.08 32.24
N SER A 495 -14.91 45.53 32.13
CA SER A 495 -14.14 46.06 33.26
C SER A 495 -14.74 47.39 33.73
N LYS A 496 -14.80 47.60 35.05
CA LYS A 496 -15.39 48.81 35.66
C LYS A 496 -14.49 50.04 35.48
N VAL A 497 -14.67 50.79 34.40
CA VAL A 497 -14.15 52.16 34.28
C VAL A 497 -15.26 53.17 34.54
N LYS A 498 -15.19 53.89 35.68
CA LYS A 498 -16.11 55.01 35.97
C LYS A 498 -15.87 56.15 34.96
N ARG A 499 -16.85 56.41 34.08
CA ARG A 499 -16.90 57.68 33.31
C ARG A 499 -17.97 58.60 33.89
N LYS A 500 -17.58 59.85 34.14
CA LYS A 500 -18.39 60.93 34.70
C LYS A 500 -19.27 61.53 33.58
N LYS A 501 -20.53 61.85 33.86
CA LYS A 501 -21.45 62.48 32.89
C LYS A 501 -20.92 63.83 32.40
N LEU A 502 -20.78 64.00 31.09
CA LEU A 502 -21.22 65.20 30.35
C LEU A 502 -22.13 64.71 29.21
N GLY A 503 -23.07 65.53 28.75
CA GLY A 503 -24.17 65.07 27.89
C GLY A 503 -24.49 65.98 26.72
N VAL A 504 -25.69 65.73 26.16
CA VAL A 504 -26.34 66.42 25.04
C VAL A 504 -25.82 66.02 23.65
N GLY A 505 -26.72 65.52 22.80
CA GLY A 505 -26.43 65.04 21.44
C GLY A 505 -27.27 63.82 21.06
N SER A 506 -28.60 63.98 20.93
CA SER A 506 -29.48 62.89 20.52
C SER A 506 -29.50 62.74 19.00
N GLN A 507 -28.98 61.62 18.48
CA GLN A 507 -29.30 61.13 17.13
C GLN A 507 -29.09 59.62 17.05
N SER A 508 -30.13 58.86 17.42
CA SER A 508 -30.19 57.41 17.22
C SER A 508 -30.62 57.09 15.79
N VAL A 509 -29.68 56.63 14.95
CA VAL A 509 -30.01 56.02 13.65
C VAL A 509 -29.89 54.50 13.78
N PRO A 510 -31.00 53.74 13.75
CA PRO A 510 -30.94 52.29 13.67
C PRO A 510 -30.70 51.86 12.21
N GLN A 511 -29.44 51.61 11.84
CA GLN A 511 -29.14 50.95 10.56
C GLN A 511 -29.50 49.46 10.64
N LYS A 512 -30.71 49.14 10.18
CA LYS A 512 -31.17 47.77 9.91
C LYS A 512 -30.68 47.36 8.53
N LEU A 513 -29.62 46.54 8.45
CA LEU A 513 -29.20 45.92 7.19
C LEU A 513 -30.18 44.80 6.82
N GLU A 514 -30.94 45.02 5.75
CA GLU A 514 -31.96 44.10 5.24
C GLU A 514 -31.47 43.46 3.94
N VAL A 515 -31.00 42.21 4.01
CA VAL A 515 -30.62 41.43 2.82
C VAL A 515 -31.84 40.67 2.32
N LYS A 516 -32.40 41.11 1.19
CA LYS A 516 -33.44 40.38 0.45
C LYS A 516 -32.80 39.25 -0.34
N ILE A 517 -33.30 38.03 -0.13
CA ILE A 517 -33.22 36.95 -1.12
C ILE A 517 -34.66 36.54 -1.43
N GLN A 518 -35.08 36.73 -2.68
CA GLN A 518 -36.37 36.26 -3.16
C GLN A 518 -36.25 34.78 -3.56
N ASN A 519 -37.12 33.92 -3.02
CA ASN A 519 -38.00 33.14 -3.89
C ASN A 519 -39.25 32.58 -3.19
N SER A 520 -40.38 32.85 -3.84
CA SER A 520 -41.72 32.26 -3.77
C SER A 520 -42.16 31.35 -2.60
N LYS A 521 -43.24 31.81 -1.92
CA LYS A 521 -44.34 31.06 -1.29
C LYS A 521 -44.01 29.95 -0.26
N VAL A 522 -44.46 30.17 0.98
CA VAL A 522 -45.68 29.56 1.53
C VAL A 522 -46.17 30.39 2.73
N LYS A 523 -47.48 30.32 3.04
CA LYS A 523 -48.15 31.09 4.09
C LYS A 523 -47.63 30.75 5.50
N SER A 524 -47.48 31.77 6.35
CA SER A 524 -47.59 31.63 7.81
C SER A 524 -48.56 32.66 8.35
N GLN A 525 -49.61 32.20 9.04
CA GLN A 525 -50.46 33.08 9.85
C GLN A 525 -49.68 33.48 11.11
N GLU A 526 -49.82 34.74 11.53
CA GLU A 526 -49.31 35.20 12.82
C GLU A 526 -50.12 34.58 13.97
N GLU A 527 -49.44 34.13 15.03
CA GLU A 527 -50.03 34.17 16.37
C GLU A 527 -49.00 34.72 17.36
N VAL A 528 -49.13 36.01 17.67
CA VAL A 528 -48.32 36.71 18.67
C VAL A 528 -48.89 36.44 20.06
N LYS A 529 -48.14 35.73 20.92
CA LYS A 529 -48.47 35.63 22.36
C LYS A 529 -47.65 36.60 23.19
N ILE A 530 -48.25 37.76 23.46
CA ILE A 530 -47.83 38.66 24.54
C ILE A 530 -48.65 38.32 25.79
N GLN A 531 -48.00 38.00 26.90
CA GLN A 531 -48.66 37.92 28.20
C GLN A 531 -48.95 39.33 28.72
N ASN A 532 -50.22 39.65 29.02
CA ASN A 532 -50.55 40.46 30.20
C ASN A 532 -52.03 40.38 30.64
N SER A 533 -52.19 40.25 31.96
CA SER A 533 -53.34 40.58 32.84
C SER A 533 -54.80 40.63 32.32
N LYS A 534 -55.64 39.76 32.92
CA LYS A 534 -57.05 39.94 33.40
C LYS A 534 -57.99 40.90 32.63
N VAL A 535 -59.14 40.38 32.17
CA VAL A 535 -60.54 40.78 32.56
C VAL A 535 -61.56 39.72 32.05
N LYS A 536 -62.72 39.58 32.71
CA LYS A 536 -63.81 38.61 32.41
C LYS A 536 -64.72 39.07 31.25
N ARG A 537 -65.24 38.14 30.40
CA ARG A 537 -66.70 37.75 30.30
C ARG A 537 -67.09 36.86 29.09
N LYS A 538 -67.75 35.73 29.40
CA LYS A 538 -68.97 35.11 28.78
C LYS A 538 -69.15 34.87 27.24
N LYS A 539 -69.24 33.55 26.93
CA LYS A 539 -70.36 32.79 26.29
C LYS A 539 -70.57 32.72 24.74
N LEU A 540 -70.89 31.49 24.30
CA LEU A 540 -71.59 31.03 23.06
C LEU A 540 -70.81 31.15 21.73
N GLY A 541 -70.83 30.19 20.79
CA GLY A 541 -71.39 28.82 20.78
C GLY A 541 -71.61 28.27 19.34
N VAL A 542 -71.64 26.92 19.16
CA VAL A 542 -72.02 26.18 17.91
C VAL A 542 -71.02 26.32 16.73
N GLY A 543 -70.72 25.32 15.88
CA GLY A 543 -71.07 23.89 15.77
C GLY A 543 -70.73 23.31 14.37
N SER A 544 -70.93 21.99 14.13
CA SER A 544 -70.65 21.22 12.87
C SER A 544 -69.15 20.94 12.58
N GLN A 545 -68.66 19.69 12.48
CA GLN A 545 -68.88 18.62 11.46
C GLN A 545 -68.51 19.08 10.03
N SER A 546 -67.79 18.31 9.18
CA SER A 546 -67.55 16.84 9.14
C SER A 546 -66.19 16.44 8.48
N VAL A 547 -65.96 15.13 8.33
CA VAL A 547 -64.72 14.42 7.88
C VAL A 547 -65.02 13.71 6.53
N PRO A 548 -64.12 12.87 5.94
CA PRO A 548 -62.92 13.12 5.13
C PRO A 548 -63.11 12.82 3.61
N GLN A 549 -62.06 12.89 2.79
CA GLN A 549 -61.83 11.89 1.71
C GLN A 549 -60.35 11.76 1.27
N LYS A 550 -60.07 10.84 0.33
CA LYS A 550 -58.84 10.02 0.16
C LYS A 550 -58.43 9.96 -1.33
N LEU A 551 -57.30 9.29 -1.65
CA LEU A 551 -56.77 8.92 -3.00
C LEU A 551 -55.94 10.05 -3.69
N GLU A 552 -54.94 9.84 -4.56
CA GLU A 552 -54.11 8.69 -5.02
C GLU A 552 -52.81 9.30 -5.65
N VAL A 553 -51.58 8.80 -5.38
CA VAL A 553 -50.76 7.81 -6.12
C VAL A 553 -50.23 8.24 -7.52
N LYS A 554 -48.90 8.08 -7.70
CA LYS A 554 -48.06 8.22 -8.92
C LYS A 554 -47.88 9.66 -9.46
N ILE A 555 -46.73 10.00 -10.06
CA ILE A 555 -45.57 9.18 -10.49
C ILE A 555 -44.38 9.36 -9.55
#